data_AF-A0A4R6ITA5-F1
#
_entry.id   AF-A0A4R6ITA5-F1
#
_cell.length_a   1.000
_cell.length_b   1.000
_cell.length_c   1.000
_cell.angle_alpha   90.00
_cell.angle_beta   90.00
_cell.angle_gamma   90.00
#
_symmetry.space_group_name_H-M   'P 1'
#
loop_
_entity.id
_entity.type
_entity.pdbx_description
1 polymer ?
#
loop_
_entity_poly.entity_id
_entity_poly.type
_entity_poly.pdbx_seq_one_letter_code
_entity_poly.pdbx_strand_id
1 'polypeptide(L)'
;MNNLDTYLASYLSKKTSYAIQLTGNWGSGKTYYFRKTLLPIIEETEVCSNANKKFKVIYVSLFGQKSVESIMTKIVSEIYLSKFLGKYFKKKRMDQKNNES
;
A
#
# COMPACT_ATOMS: atom_id res chain seq x y z
N MET A 1 10.49 9.46 19.73
CA MET A 1 9.47 9.06 18.73
C MET A 1 8.95 10.32 18.08
N ASN A 2 8.99 10.42 16.75
CA ASN A 2 8.43 11.58 16.05
C ASN A 2 6.90 11.52 16.13
N ASN A 3 6.23 12.66 16.29
CA ASN A 3 4.77 12.70 16.43
C ASN A 3 4.04 11.98 15.28
N LEU A 4 4.57 12.02 14.05
CA LEU A 4 3.95 11.41 12.88
C LEU A 4 3.90 9.87 12.93
N ASP A 5 4.91 9.22 13.51
CA ASP A 5 4.96 7.75 13.60
C ASP A 5 3.84 7.25 14.52
N THR A 6 3.59 7.96 15.62
CA THR A 6 2.50 7.69 16.55
C THR A 6 1.13 7.88 15.87
N TYR A 7 0.96 8.94 15.06
CA TYR A 7 -0.27 9.14 14.29
C TYR A 7 -0.49 8.04 13.26
N LEU A 8 0.55 7.64 12.54
CA LEU A 8 0.47 6.55 11.56
C LEU A 8 0.10 5.23 12.25
N ALA A 9 0.76 4.89 13.36
CA ALA A 9 0.45 3.70 14.13
C ALA A 9 -1.00 3.69 14.64
N SER A 10 -1.48 4.83 15.18
CA SER A 10 -2.88 4.95 15.60
C SER A 10 -3.87 4.86 14.44
N TYR A 11 -3.49 5.28 13.25
CA TYR A 11 -4.34 5.17 12.06
C TYR A 11 -4.42 3.72 11.57
N LEU A 12 -3.28 3.03 11.49
CA LEU A 12 -3.21 1.63 11.08
C LEU A 12 -3.86 0.68 12.10
N SER A 13 -3.92 1.08 13.38
CA SER A 13 -4.52 0.27 14.45
C SER A 13 -6.06 0.25 14.47
N LYS A 14 -6.71 1.08 13.64
CA LYS A 14 -8.18 1.26 13.65
C LYS A 14 -8.77 1.04 12.26
N LYS A 15 -9.93 0.39 12.20
CA LYS A 15 -10.75 0.36 10.99
C LYS A 15 -11.50 1.69 10.88
N THR A 16 -11.03 2.59 10.02
CA THR A 16 -11.58 3.95 9.87
C THR A 16 -11.77 4.34 8.41
N SER A 17 -12.68 5.29 8.16
CA SER A 17 -12.90 5.95 6.86
C SER A 17 -12.13 7.27 6.71
N TYR A 18 -11.29 7.63 7.68
CA TYR A 18 -10.44 8.81 7.59
C TYR A 18 -9.30 8.64 6.56
N ALA A 19 -8.64 9.75 6.23
CA ALA A 19 -7.46 9.78 5.38
C ALA A 19 -6.36 10.63 6.02
N ILE A 20 -5.11 10.28 5.73
CA ILE A 20 -3.94 11.08 6.12
C ILE A 20 -3.47 11.87 4.89
N GLN A 21 -3.35 13.19 5.05
CA GLN A 21 -2.80 14.07 4.03
C GLN A 21 -1.37 14.49 4.41
N LEU A 22 -0.39 14.12 3.59
CA LEU A 22 0.99 14.60 3.72
C LEU A 22 1.18 15.88 2.89
N THR A 23 1.24 17.03 3.56
CA THR A 23 1.37 18.35 2.92
C THR A 23 2.75 19.00 3.17
N GLY A 24 3.11 20.02 2.37
CA GLY A 24 4.35 20.78 2.48
C GLY A 24 4.83 21.38 1.15
N ASN A 25 5.84 22.23 1.19
CA ASN A 25 6.36 22.96 0.01
C ASN A 25 6.88 22.05 -1.11
N TRP A 26 6.84 22.51 -2.36
CA TRP A 26 7.46 21.79 -3.47
C TRP A 26 8.96 21.52 -3.20
N GLY A 27 9.46 20.35 -3.60
CA GLY A 27 10.85 19.96 -3.36
C GLY A 27 11.19 19.59 -1.91
N SER A 28 10.25 19.64 -0.96
CA SER A 28 10.52 19.33 0.46
C SER A 28 10.75 17.84 0.78
N GLY A 29 10.93 16.98 -0.22
CA GLY A 29 11.20 15.55 -0.01
C GLY A 29 9.99 14.68 0.38
N LYS A 30 8.73 15.16 0.28
CA LYS A 30 7.53 14.35 0.64
C LYS A 30 7.47 12.98 -0.02
N THR A 31 7.73 12.91 -1.33
CA THR A 31 7.74 11.64 -2.07
C THR A 31 8.85 10.71 -1.58
N TYR A 32 10.02 11.27 -1.23
CA TYR A 32 11.13 10.50 -0.66
C TYR A 32 10.75 9.95 0.72
N TYR A 33 10.21 10.82 1.59
CA TYR A 33 9.76 10.46 2.93
C TYR A 33 8.70 9.36 2.92
N PHE A 34 7.69 9.45 2.04
CA PHE A 34 6.71 8.39 1.88
C PHE A 34 7.38 7.07 1.47
N ARG A 35 8.25 7.08 0.45
CA ARG A 35 8.85 5.86 -0.11
C ARG A 35 9.89 5.19 0.80
N LYS A 36 10.65 5.98 1.56
CA LYS A 36 11.81 5.50 2.34
C LYS A 36 11.52 5.37 3.83
N THR A 37 10.49 6.03 4.34
CA THR A 37 10.14 6.01 5.77
C THR A 37 8.77 5.42 6.00
N LEU A 38 7.71 6.00 5.43
CA LEU A 38 6.33 5.56 5.74
C LEU A 38 5.99 4.20 5.13
N LEU A 39 6.42 3.97 3.88
CA LEU A 39 6.10 2.74 3.15
C LEU A 39 6.63 1.48 3.86
N PRO A 40 7.90 1.39 4.29
CA PRO A 40 8.39 0.26 5.08
C PRO A 40 7.58 0.03 6.36
N ILE A 41 7.27 1.10 7.11
CA ILE A 41 6.51 0.99 8.35
C ILE A 41 5.13 0.39 8.08
N ILE A 42 4.43 0.86 7.04
CA ILE A 42 3.10 0.34 6.67
C ILE A 42 3.20 -1.14 6.27
N GLU A 43 4.16 -1.51 5.42
CA GLU A 43 4.33 -2.87 4.92
C GLU A 43 4.78 -3.86 5.99
N GLU A 44 5.45 -3.40 7.05
CA GLU A 44 5.83 -4.22 8.20
C GLU A 44 4.71 -4.37 9.22
N THR A 45 3.75 -3.43 9.24
CA THR A 45 2.64 -3.42 10.19
C THR A 45 1.65 -4.55 9.91
N GLU A 46 1.27 -5.27 10.97
CA GLU A 46 0.25 -6.31 10.93
C GLU A 46 -1.16 -5.72 10.88
N VAL A 47 -2.05 -6.37 10.16
CA VAL A 47 -3.45 -5.96 10.09
C VAL A 47 -4.11 -6.33 11.42
N CYS A 48 -4.79 -5.37 12.06
CA CYS A 48 -5.42 -5.56 13.38
C CYS A 48 -6.32 -6.80 13.50
N SER A 49 -6.91 -7.24 12.39
CA SER A 49 -7.80 -8.40 12.34
C SER A 49 -7.06 -9.74 12.18
N ASN A 50 -5.76 -9.73 11.85
CA ASN A 50 -4.97 -10.93 11.60
C ASN A 50 -3.46 -10.64 11.67
N ALA A 51 -2.82 -11.04 12.77
CA ALA A 51 -1.37 -10.90 12.99
C ALA A 51 -0.50 -11.55 11.89
N ASN A 52 -1.00 -12.61 11.23
CA ASN A 52 -0.27 -13.27 10.15
C ASN A 52 -0.39 -12.55 8.80
N LYS A 53 -1.06 -11.40 8.73
CA LYS A 53 -1.21 -10.61 7.50
C LYS A 53 -0.68 -9.21 7.71
N LYS A 54 0.16 -8.76 6.79
CA LYS A 54 0.68 -7.40 6.73
C LYS A 54 -0.11 -6.54 5.74
N PHE A 55 -0.05 -5.23 5.90
CA PHE A 55 -0.67 -4.33 4.93
C PHE A 55 0.02 -4.45 3.56
N LYS A 56 -0.78 -4.37 2.50
CA LYS A 56 -0.29 -4.25 1.13
C LYS A 56 -0.63 -2.86 0.62
N VAL A 57 0.40 -2.10 0.24
CA VAL A 57 0.21 -0.76 -0.29
C VAL A 57 -0.09 -0.82 -1.78
N ILE A 58 -1.06 0.01 -2.20
CA ILE A 58 -1.43 0.20 -3.60
C ILE A 58 -1.13 1.65 -3.93
N TYR A 59 -0.16 1.88 -4.81
CA TYR A 59 0.25 3.21 -5.22
C TYR A 59 -0.52 3.63 -6.47
N VAL A 60 -1.26 4.74 -6.39
CA VAL A 60 -2.04 5.27 -7.51
C VAL A 60 -1.51 6.66 -7.86
N SER A 61 -0.91 6.80 -9.05
CA SER A 61 -0.52 8.11 -9.57
C SER A 61 -1.73 8.84 -10.14
N LEU A 62 -2.01 10.03 -9.59
CA LEU A 62 -3.07 10.93 -10.09
C LEU A 62 -2.62 11.79 -11.26
N PHE A 63 -1.35 11.69 -11.67
CA PHE A 63 -0.83 12.46 -12.80
C PHE A 63 -1.61 12.13 -14.09
N GLY A 64 -2.05 13.18 -14.79
CA GLY A 64 -2.83 13.07 -16.02
C GLY A 64 -4.28 12.60 -15.85
N GLN A 65 -4.77 12.40 -14.63
CA GLN A 65 -6.18 12.09 -14.37
C GLN A 65 -7.01 13.38 -14.40
N LYS A 66 -8.12 13.36 -15.14
CA LYS A 66 -8.94 14.57 -15.41
C LYS A 66 -10.33 14.52 -14.79
N SER A 67 -10.76 13.37 -14.30
CA SER A 67 -12.09 13.19 -13.68
C SER A 67 -12.05 12.19 -12.53
N VAL A 68 -13.07 12.23 -11.68
CA VAL A 68 -13.23 11.31 -10.55
C VAL A 68 -13.39 9.87 -11.04
N GLU A 69 -14.10 9.66 -12.15
CA GLU A 69 -14.30 8.36 -12.78
C GLU A 69 -12.95 7.77 -13.21
N SER A 70 -12.09 8.57 -13.85
CA SER A 70 -10.75 8.14 -14.26
C SER A 70 -9.90 7.68 -13.07
N ILE A 71 -9.97 8.41 -11.94
CA ILE A 71 -9.30 8.05 -10.70
C ILE A 71 -9.86 6.72 -10.16
N MET A 72 -11.19 6.57 -10.14
CA MET A 72 -11.86 5.36 -9.67
C MET A 72 -11.47 4.13 -10.51
N THR A 73 -11.51 4.25 -11.84
CA THR A 73 -11.05 3.20 -12.75
C THR A 73 -9.61 2.81 -12.45
N LYS A 74 -8.73 3.79 -12.25
CA LYS A 74 -7.32 3.53 -11.96
C LYS A 74 -7.11 2.80 -10.64
N ILE A 75 -7.80 3.22 -9.57
CA ILE A 75 -7.76 2.54 -8.26
C ILE A 75 -8.19 1.07 -8.42
N VAL A 76 -9.31 0.83 -9.09
CA VAL A 76 -9.84 -0.52 -9.29
C VAL A 76 -8.87 -1.36 -10.12
N SER A 77 -8.32 -0.85 -11.22
CA SER A 77 -7.33 -1.54 -12.05
C SER A 77 -6.09 -1.95 -11.26
N GLU A 78 -5.53 -1.06 -10.43
CA GLU A 78 -4.35 -1.37 -9.60
C GLU A 78 -4.67 -2.44 -8.56
N ILE A 79 -5.85 -2.40 -7.93
CA ILE A 79 -6.31 -3.43 -7.00
C ILE A 79 -6.41 -4.78 -7.72
N TYR A 80 -7.06 -4.84 -8.88
CA TYR A 80 -7.23 -6.08 -9.64
C TYR A 80 -5.88 -6.66 -10.09
N LEU A 81 -5.01 -5.83 -10.66
CA LEU A 81 -3.67 -6.23 -11.08
C LEU A 81 -2.86 -6.79 -9.90
N SER A 82 -2.92 -6.12 -8.74
CA SER A 82 -2.20 -6.56 -7.54
C SER A 82 -2.68 -7.93 -7.03
N LYS A 83 -3.97 -8.25 -7.15
CA LYS A 83 -4.55 -9.55 -6.77
C LYS A 83 -4.25 -10.62 -7.81
N PHE A 84 -4.37 -10.29 -9.09
CA PHE A 84 -4.09 -11.20 -10.20
C PHE A 84 -2.63 -11.66 -10.18
N LEU A 85 -1.68 -10.73 -10.07
CA LEU A 85 -0.26 -11.04 -9.97
C LEU A 85 0.04 -11.90 -8.74
N GLY A 86 -0.57 -11.60 -7.59
CA GLY A 86 -0.42 -12.42 -6.38
C GLY A 86 -0.83 -13.89 -6.59
N LYS A 87 -1.93 -14.14 -7.29
CA LYS A 87 -2.36 -15.50 -7.65
C LYS A 87 -1.41 -16.17 -8.64
N TYR A 88 -1.00 -15.43 -9.67
CA TYR A 88 -0.07 -15.93 -10.69
C TYR A 88 1.26 -16.39 -10.08
N PHE A 89 1.88 -15.55 -9.23
CA PHE A 89 3.14 -15.90 -8.57
C PHE A 89 2.98 -17.04 -7.55
N LYS A 90 1.83 -17.16 -6.88
CA LYS A 90 1.56 -18.29 -5.97
C LYS A 90 1.48 -19.61 -6.73
N LYS A 91 0.80 -19.64 -7.88
CA LYS A 91 0.71 -20.82 -8.75
C LYS A 91 2.10 -21.25 -9.24
N LYS A 92 2.88 -20.33 -9.79
CA LYS A 92 4.24 -20.61 -10.30
C LYS A 92 5.17 -21.22 -9.24
N ARG A 93 5.06 -20.79 -7.97
CA ARG A 93 5.83 -21.35 -6.85
C ARG A 93 5.41 -22.78 -6.48
N MET A 94 4.14 -23.14 -6.64
CA MET A 94 3.65 -24.50 -6.41
C MET A 94 4.13 -25.44 -7.52
N ASP A 95 4.13 -24.97 -8.76
CA ASP A 95 4.58 -25.76 -9.91
C ASP A 95 6.10 -26.07 -9.86
N GLN A 96 6.92 -25.17 -9.31
CA GLN A 96 8.37 -25.40 -9.12
C GLN A 96 8.68 -26.42 -8.01
N LYS A 97 7.99 -26.34 -6.86
CA LYS A 97 8.19 -27.29 -5.74
C LYS A 97 7.83 -28.74 -6.11
N ASN A 98 6.84 -28.92 -6.98
CA ASN A 98 6.40 -30.25 -7.43
C ASN A 98 7.33 -30.89 -8.47
N ASN A 99 8.28 -30.13 -9.02
CA ASN A 99 9.24 -30.62 -10.03
C ASN A 99 10.62 -30.96 -9.44
N GLU A 100 10.82 -30.71 -8.15
CA GLU A 100 12.06 -30.96 -7.40
C GLU A 100 11.91 -32.11 -6.36
N SER A 101 10.79 -32.85 -6.38
CA SER A 101 10.52 -34.06 -5.58
C SER A 101 10.34 -35.27 -6.48
#